data_AF-A0A833JE37-F1
#
_entry.id   AF-A0A833JE37-F1
#
_cell.length_a   1.000
_cell.length_b   1.000
_cell.length_c   1.000
_cell.angle_alpha   90.00
_cell.angle_beta   90.00
_cell.angle_gamma   90.00
#
_symmetry.space_group_name_H-M   'P 1'
#
loop_
_entity.id
_entity.type
_entity.pdbx_description
1 polymer ?
#
loop_
_entity_poly.entity_id
_entity_poly.type
_entity_poly.pdbx_seq_one_letter_code
_entity_poly.pdbx_strand_id
1 'polypeptide(L)'
;MFCCKKVEIDTKPELIIGLTGGVGTNFKQVKNILENILNNEFNYHVFLIKLSKIHEEIINNNSQKISSDKNKNLNNLLKKMTICTKLREKFNSEDLYAKMAVSRIKLHRNSYNSKKDKKEKEDYNPSGQVYIIDSLKKTRRI
;
A
#
# COMPACT_ATOMS: atom_id res chain seq x y z
N MET A 1 -11.73 -1.31 37.10
CA MET A 1 -12.68 -0.57 36.24
C MET A 1 -12.12 -0.58 34.82
N PHE A 2 -12.53 -1.55 34.00
CA PHE A 2 -12.05 -1.66 32.62
C PHE A 2 -12.80 -0.66 31.74
N CYS A 3 -12.09 0.35 31.26
CA CYS A 3 -12.61 1.32 30.31
C CYS A 3 -12.75 0.63 28.95
N CYS A 4 -13.95 0.12 28.65
CA CYS A 4 -14.30 -0.39 27.33
C CYS A 4 -14.29 0.81 26.36
N LYS A 5 -13.18 0.99 25.63
CA LYS A 5 -13.16 1.88 24.46
C LYS A 5 -14.23 1.37 23.49
N LYS A 6 -15.29 2.14 23.30
CA LYS A 6 -16.23 1.94 22.19
C LYS A 6 -15.41 1.98 20.90
N VAL A 7 -15.31 0.84 20.23
CA VAL A 7 -14.79 0.79 18.87
C VAL A 7 -15.95 1.23 17.99
N GLU A 8 -15.88 2.45 17.46
CA GLU A 8 -16.80 2.88 16.41
C GLU A 8 -16.54 2.00 15.18
N ILE A 9 -17.49 1.11 14.90
CA ILE A 9 -17.46 0.25 13.72
C ILE A 9 -17.94 1.13 12.57
N ASP A 10 -17.02 1.53 11.68
CA ASP A 10 -17.37 2.24 10.46
C ASP A 10 -18.27 1.30 9.63
N THR A 11 -19.55 1.64 9.49
CA THR A 11 -20.58 0.78 8.87
C THR A 11 -20.49 0.75 7.34
N LYS A 12 -19.55 1.50 6.76
CA LYS A 12 -19.36 1.58 5.31
C LYS A 12 -18.55 0.38 4.80
N PRO A 13 -18.92 -0.17 3.63
CA PRO A 13 -18.20 -1.28 3.02
C PRO A 13 -16.74 -0.92 2.73
N GLU A 14 -15.83 -1.83 3.12
CA GLU A 14 -14.41 -1.76 2.83
C GLU A 14 -14.04 -2.90 1.87
N LEU A 15 -13.40 -2.55 0.74
CA LEU A 15 -12.93 -3.51 -0.26
C LEU A 15 -11.40 -3.48 -0.35
N ILE A 16 -10.77 -4.65 -0.46
CA ILE A 16 -9.31 -4.77 -0.63
C ILE A 16 -9.06 -5.60 -1.89
N ILE A 17 -8.40 -5.00 -2.88
CA ILE A 17 -8.07 -5.62 -4.17
C ILE A 17 -6.55 -5.79 -4.26
N GLY A 18 -6.07 -7.03 -4.31
CA GLY A 18 -4.67 -7.35 -4.53
C GLY A 18 -4.38 -7.62 -6.01
N LEU A 19 -3.55 -6.78 -6.64
CA LEU A 19 -3.05 -7.03 -7.99
C LEU A 19 -1.77 -7.87 -7.94
N THR A 20 -1.83 -9.04 -8.58
CA THR A 20 -0.72 -9.99 -8.66
C THR A 20 -0.43 -10.38 -10.11
N GLY A 21 0.85 -10.56 -10.43
CA GLY A 21 1.29 -11.04 -11.74
C GLY A 21 2.82 -11.13 -11.84
N GLY A 22 3.28 -11.57 -13.02
CA GLY A 22 4.70 -11.75 -13.30
C GLY A 22 5.49 -10.43 -13.33
N VAL A 23 6.81 -10.53 -13.21
CA VAL A 23 7.72 -9.39 -13.41
C VAL A 23 7.56 -8.88 -14.85
N GLY A 24 7.39 -7.57 -15.02
CA GLY A 24 7.14 -6.94 -16.32
C GLY A 24 5.65 -6.74 -16.65
N THR A 25 4.74 -7.24 -15.83
CA THR A 25 3.30 -6.97 -16.01
C THR A 25 3.00 -5.49 -15.75
N ASN A 26 2.46 -4.81 -16.76
CA ASN A 26 2.09 -3.40 -16.65
C ASN A 26 0.67 -3.26 -16.10
N PHE A 27 0.54 -3.19 -14.76
CA PHE A 27 -0.75 -2.95 -14.11
C PHE A 27 -1.27 -1.51 -14.24
N LYS A 28 -0.56 -0.60 -14.92
CA LYS A 28 -0.97 0.82 -14.99
C LYS A 28 -2.38 0.97 -15.59
N GLN A 29 -2.65 0.28 -16.70
CA GLN A 29 -3.96 0.34 -17.36
C GLN A 29 -5.06 -0.25 -16.46
N VAL A 30 -4.82 -1.44 -15.88
CA VAL A 30 -5.78 -2.09 -14.98
C VAL A 30 -6.12 -1.21 -13.78
N LYS A 31 -5.11 -0.58 -13.16
CA LYS A 31 -5.33 0.34 -12.03
C LYS A 31 -6.16 1.55 -12.43
N ASN A 32 -5.85 2.17 -13.56
CA ASN A 32 -6.60 3.33 -14.04
C ASN A 32 -8.07 2.97 -14.32
N ILE A 33 -8.33 1.80 -14.91
CA ILE A 33 -9.69 1.31 -15.17
C ILE A 33 -10.42 1.06 -13.84
N LEU A 34 -9.79 0.33 -12.90
CA LEU A 34 -10.38 0.07 -11.59
C LEU A 34 -10.65 1.35 -10.81
N GLU A 35 -9.72 2.29 -10.82
CA GLU A 35 -9.88 3.59 -10.16
C GLU A 35 -11.03 4.39 -10.76
N ASN A 36 -11.13 4.42 -12.10
CA ASN A 36 -12.23 5.10 -12.79
C ASN A 36 -13.58 4.49 -12.43
N ILE A 37 -13.72 3.16 -12.53
CA ILE A 37 -14.97 2.46 -12.21
C ILE A 37 -15.35 2.68 -10.74
N LEU A 38 -14.44 2.37 -9.82
CA LEU A 38 -14.74 2.42 -8.39
C LEU A 38 -15.02 3.85 -7.90
N ASN A 39 -14.27 4.84 -8.38
CA ASN A 39 -14.45 6.23 -7.95
C ASN A 39 -15.65 6.89 -8.65
N ASN A 40 -15.76 6.77 -9.98
CA ASN A 40 -16.74 7.55 -10.74
C ASN A 40 -18.10 6.86 -10.87
N GLU A 41 -18.14 5.53 -10.93
CA GLU A 41 -19.41 4.79 -11.09
C GLU A 41 -19.98 4.34 -9.74
N PHE A 42 -19.11 3.91 -8.81
CA PHE A 42 -19.54 3.38 -7.51
C PHE A 42 -19.33 4.33 -6.32
N ASN A 43 -18.73 5.51 -6.56
CA ASN A 43 -18.46 6.52 -5.53
C ASN A 43 -17.68 5.97 -4.32
N TYR A 44 -16.72 5.07 -4.58
CA TYR A 44 -15.78 4.63 -3.57
C TYR A 44 -14.58 5.57 -3.49
N HIS A 45 -14.10 5.78 -2.27
CA HIS A 45 -12.81 6.41 -2.08
C HIS A 45 -11.68 5.39 -2.32
N VAL A 46 -10.91 5.59 -3.39
CA VAL A 46 -9.86 4.64 -3.83
C VAL A 46 -8.50 5.03 -3.26
N PHE A 47 -7.86 4.10 -2.56
CA PHE A 47 -6.50 4.20 -2.06
C PHE A 47 -5.57 3.26 -2.82
N LEU A 48 -4.54 3.81 -3.44
CA LEU A 48 -3.59 3.03 -4.21
C LEU A 48 -2.30 2.80 -3.40
N ILE A 49 -2.06 1.54 -3.02
CA ILE A 49 -0.91 1.12 -2.23
C ILE A 49 0.12 0.46 -3.15
N LYS A 50 1.20 1.17 -3.48
CA LYS A 50 2.33 0.59 -4.22
C LYS A 50 3.36 0.05 -3.26
N LEU A 51 3.52 -1.27 -3.19
CA LEU A 51 4.51 -1.89 -2.31
C LEU A 51 5.94 -1.44 -2.63
N SER A 52 6.26 -1.24 -3.91
CA SER A 52 7.55 -0.70 -4.34
C SER A 52 7.89 0.66 -3.71
N LYS A 53 6.90 1.56 -3.56
CA LYS A 53 7.10 2.86 -2.88
C LYS A 53 7.38 2.68 -1.40
N ILE A 54 6.64 1.79 -0.72
CA ILE A 54 6.88 1.49 0.70
C ILE A 54 8.30 0.94 0.90
N HIS A 55 8.79 0.11 -0.03
CA HIS A 55 10.18 -0.34 0.00
C HIS A 55 11.17 0.80 -0.19
N GLU A 56 10.92 1.71 -1.13
CA GLU A 56 11.79 2.88 -1.32
C GLU A 56 11.82 3.75 -0.08
N GLU A 57 10.69 3.98 0.59
CA GLU A 57 10.63 4.70 1.86
C GLU A 57 11.47 4.01 2.94
N ILE A 58 11.34 2.69 3.11
CA ILE A 58 12.14 1.93 4.08
C ILE A 58 13.63 2.01 3.74
N ILE A 59 14.00 1.85 2.47
CA ILE A 59 15.39 1.90 2.04
C ILE A 59 15.95 3.30 2.29
N ASN A 60 15.25 4.35 1.86
CA ASN A 60 15.68 5.74 2.02
C ASN A 60 15.80 6.14 3.50
N ASN A 61 14.91 5.65 4.36
CA ASN A 61 14.98 5.89 5.81
C ASN A 61 16.14 5.14 6.48
N ASN A 62 16.62 4.04 5.89
CA ASN A 62 17.75 3.26 6.40
C ASN A 62 19.09 3.59 5.71
N SER A 63 19.07 4.27 4.56
CA SER A 63 20.27 4.66 3.82
C SER A 63 20.53 6.15 4.01
N GLN A 64 21.64 6.51 4.64
CA GLN A 64 22.17 7.87 4.60
C GLN A 64 22.30 8.32 3.13
N LYS A 65 21.66 9.46 2.80
CA LYS A 65 21.62 10.16 1.50
C LYS A 65 22.60 9.60 0.44
N ILE A 66 22.10 8.80 -0.51
CA ILE A 66 22.92 8.31 -1.62
C ILE A 66 22.74 9.25 -2.82
N SER A 67 23.84 9.88 -3.22
CA SER A 67 23.92 10.85 -4.31
C SER A 67 23.45 10.30 -5.65
N SER A 68 22.65 11.12 -6.35
CA SER A 68 22.08 10.89 -7.68
C SER A 68 23.16 10.95 -8.75
N ASP A 69 23.50 9.82 -9.35
CA ASP A 69 24.37 9.79 -10.52
C ASP A 69 23.82 8.79 -11.54
N LYS A 70 23.65 9.20 -12.81
CA LYS A 70 22.76 8.53 -13.78
C LYS A 70 23.25 7.13 -14.21
N ASN A 71 24.54 6.83 -14.09
CA ASN A 71 25.10 5.48 -14.31
C ASN A 71 24.87 4.52 -13.12
N LYS A 72 24.30 4.98 -12.00
CA LYS A 72 23.97 4.14 -10.84
C LYS A 72 22.67 3.35 -10.99
N ASN A 73 21.83 3.56 -12.01
CA ASN A 73 20.46 3.00 -12.00
C ASN A 73 20.40 1.47 -11.92
N LEU A 74 21.26 0.76 -12.64
CA LEU A 74 21.32 -0.72 -12.60
C LEU A 74 21.90 -1.22 -11.27
N ASN A 75 22.98 -0.58 -10.80
CA ASN A 75 23.57 -0.84 -9.49
C ASN A 75 22.62 -0.51 -8.33
N ASN A 76 21.77 0.50 -8.48
CA ASN A 76 20.77 0.89 -7.51
C ASN A 76 19.61 -0.10 -7.49
N LEU A 77 19.20 -0.61 -8.64
CA LEU A 77 18.22 -1.69 -8.74
C LEU A 77 18.73 -2.96 -8.05
N LEU A 78 19.96 -3.39 -8.36
CA LEU A 78 20.58 -4.55 -7.72
C LEU A 78 20.71 -4.37 -6.20
N LYS A 79 21.17 -3.19 -5.74
CA LYS A 79 21.21 -2.87 -4.30
C LYS A 79 19.84 -2.95 -3.65
N LYS A 80 18.80 -2.38 -4.27
CA LYS A 80 17.41 -2.46 -3.78
C LYS A 80 16.94 -3.91 -3.69
N MET A 81 17.27 -4.76 -4.68
CA MET A 81 16.95 -6.18 -4.66
C MET A 81 17.66 -6.92 -3.51
N THR A 82 18.95 -6.65 -3.28
CA THR A 82 19.72 -7.25 -2.19
C THR A 82 19.16 -6.85 -0.83
N ILE A 83 18.83 -5.56 -0.62
CA ILE A 83 18.22 -5.10 0.63
C ILE A 83 16.85 -5.77 0.84
N CYS A 84 16.03 -5.89 -0.20
CA CYS A 84 14.74 -6.56 -0.10
C CYS A 84 14.86 -8.06 0.22
N THR A 85 15.94 -8.70 -0.24
CA THR A 85 16.23 -10.11 0.07
C THR A 85 16.66 -10.25 1.53
N LYS A 86 17.57 -9.40 2.00
CA LYS A 86 17.98 -9.33 3.42
C LYS A 86 16.82 -9.03 4.36
N LEU A 87 15.89 -8.15 3.96
CA LEU A 87 14.68 -7.89 4.75
C LEU A 87 13.81 -9.14 4.84
N ARG A 88 13.58 -9.86 3.73
CA ARG A 88 12.82 -11.11 3.76
C ARG A 88 13.46 -12.18 4.64
N GLU A 89 14.78 -12.34 4.56
CA GLU A 89 15.55 -13.25 5.42
C GLU A 89 15.46 -12.84 6.90
N LYS A 90 15.68 -11.56 7.21
CA LYS A 90 15.63 -11.04 8.60
C LYS A 90 14.27 -11.23 9.26
N PHE A 91 13.19 -11.05 8.49
CA PHE A 91 11.83 -11.22 9.00
C PHE A 91 11.31 -12.65 8.86
N ASN A 92 12.15 -13.58 8.38
CA ASN A 92 11.86 -15.00 8.16
C ASN A 92 10.44 -15.26 7.65
N SER A 93 9.97 -14.41 6.72
CA SER A 93 8.57 -14.41 6.31
C SER A 93 8.42 -14.17 4.82
N GLU A 94 7.83 -15.18 4.18
CA GLU A 94 7.36 -15.12 2.80
C GLU A 94 6.24 -14.07 2.65
N ASP A 95 5.56 -13.75 3.75
CA ASP A 95 4.45 -12.80 3.84
C ASP A 95 4.86 -11.35 4.09
N LEU A 96 6.15 -11.01 4.05
CA LEU A 96 6.63 -9.65 4.37
C LEU A 96 5.84 -8.58 3.60
N TYR A 97 5.59 -8.80 2.32
CA TYR A 97 4.81 -7.89 1.47
C TYR A 97 3.36 -7.74 1.93
N ALA A 98 2.70 -8.82 2.33
CA ALA A 98 1.34 -8.79 2.86
C ALA A 98 1.29 -8.03 4.19
N LYS A 99 2.23 -8.30 5.11
CA LYS A 99 2.34 -7.59 6.39
C LYS A 99 2.57 -6.09 6.20
N MET A 100 3.38 -5.70 5.23
CA MET A 100 3.59 -4.29 4.87
C MET A 100 2.31 -3.64 4.33
N ALA A 101 1.57 -4.32 3.45
CA ALA A 101 0.29 -3.82 2.94
C ALA A 101 -0.72 -3.62 4.08
N VAL A 102 -0.88 -4.62 4.96
CA VAL A 102 -1.79 -4.57 6.11
C VAL A 102 -1.41 -3.43 7.06
N SER A 103 -0.11 -3.28 7.35
CA SER A 103 0.39 -2.17 8.17
C SER A 103 0.02 -0.81 7.56
N ARG A 104 0.20 -0.66 6.24
CA ARG A 104 -0.16 0.58 5.54
C ARG A 104 -1.64 0.87 5.56
N ILE A 105 -2.49 -0.15 5.35
CA ILE A 105 -3.95 -0.04 5.48
C ILE A 105 -4.31 0.39 6.89
N LYS A 106 -3.74 -0.24 7.93
CA LYS A 106 -3.97 0.14 9.34
C LYS A 106 -3.62 1.60 9.62
N LEU A 107 -2.49 2.10 9.08
CA LEU A 107 -2.12 3.51 9.19
C LEU A 107 -3.14 4.43 8.49
N HIS A 108 -3.62 4.04 7.31
CA HIS A 108 -4.66 4.79 6.60
C HIS A 108 -5.97 4.82 7.40
N ARG A 109 -6.44 3.69 7.92
CA ARG A 109 -7.62 3.60 8.78
C ARG A 109 -7.53 4.55 9.98
N ASN A 110 -6.39 4.52 10.70
CA ASN A 110 -6.17 5.40 11.83
C ASN A 110 -6.19 6.88 11.40
N SER A 111 -5.52 7.22 10.30
CA SER A 111 -5.44 8.59 9.79
C SER A 111 -6.79 9.12 9.30
N TYR A 112 -7.61 8.25 8.70
CA TYR A 112 -8.92 8.58 8.15
C TYR A 112 -9.95 8.74 9.26
N ASN A 113 -9.95 7.84 10.24
CA ASN A 113 -10.83 7.92 11.40
C ASN A 113 -10.49 9.13 12.28
N SER A 114 -9.20 9.41 12.52
CA SER A 114 -8.79 10.61 13.27
C SER A 114 -9.07 11.94 12.53
N LYS A 115 -9.31 11.91 11.21
CA LYS A 115 -9.72 13.08 10.44
C LYS A 115 -11.24 13.27 10.39
N LYS A 116 -12.06 12.22 10.60
CA LYS A 116 -13.52 12.38 10.79
C LYS A 116 -13.83 13.27 12.00
N ASP A 117 -12.99 13.24 13.04
CA ASP A 117 -13.16 14.05 14.26
C ASP A 117 -12.80 15.54 14.10
N LYS A 118 -12.13 15.91 13.00
CA LYS A 118 -11.74 17.30 12.70
C LYS A 118 -12.38 17.70 11.38
N LYS A 119 -13.51 18.41 11.48
CA LYS A 119 -14.38 18.90 10.40
C LYS A 119 -13.65 19.38 9.12
N GLU A 120 -14.43 19.39 8.03
CA GLU A 120 -14.28 20.16 6.78
C GLU A 120 -13.69 19.41 5.57
N LYS A 121 -14.59 18.76 4.82
CA LYS A 121 -14.94 19.14 3.43
C LYS A 121 -16.37 18.65 3.14
N GLU A 122 -17.27 19.60 2.96
CA GLU A 122 -18.64 19.36 2.53
C GLU A 122 -18.65 18.74 1.10
N ASP A 123 -19.70 17.96 0.82
CA ASP A 123 -20.10 17.33 -0.45
C ASP A 123 -19.53 15.97 -0.89
N TYR A 124 -18.38 15.48 -0.41
CA TYR A 124 -17.91 14.14 -0.80
C TYR A 124 -18.18 13.08 0.28
N ASN A 125 -19.31 12.39 0.16
CA ASN A 125 -19.69 11.26 1.02
C ASN A 125 -19.52 9.93 0.25
N PRO A 126 -18.35 9.29 0.31
CA PRO A 126 -18.12 8.05 -0.44
C PRO A 126 -18.99 6.92 0.10
N SER A 127 -19.47 6.07 -0.80
CA SER A 127 -20.25 4.86 -0.51
C SER A 127 -19.44 3.86 0.34
N GLY A 128 -18.12 3.85 0.17
CA GLY A 128 -17.20 2.98 0.89
C GLY A 128 -15.74 3.33 0.61
N GLN A 129 -14.82 2.49 1.08
CA GLN A 129 -13.38 2.64 0.82
C GLN A 129 -12.85 1.42 0.06
N VAL A 130 -11.98 1.64 -0.93
CA VAL A 130 -11.27 0.56 -1.61
C VAL A 130 -9.76 0.74 -1.51
N TYR A 131 -9.04 -0.32 -1.18
CA TYR A 131 -7.59 -0.37 -1.22
C TYR A 131 -7.12 -1.24 -2.41
N ILE A 132 -6.42 -0.64 -3.37
CA ILE A 132 -5.79 -1.36 -4.48
C ILE A 132 -4.31 -1.55 -4.17
N ILE A 133 -3.90 -2.78 -3.92
CA ILE A 133 -2.52 -3.16 -3.59
C ILE A 133 -1.80 -3.59 -4.88
N ASP A 134 -0.76 -2.84 -5.25
CA ASP A 134 0.07 -3.10 -6.43
C ASP A 134 1.35 -3.85 -6.02
N SER A 135 1.66 -4.93 -6.75
CA SER A 135 2.86 -5.75 -6.65
C SER A 135 2.87 -6.82 -5.53
N LEU A 136 1.82 -7.62 -5.39
CA LEU A 136 1.97 -8.91 -4.72
C LEU A 136 2.72 -9.88 -5.66
N LYS A 137 4.04 -9.98 -5.46
CA LYS A 137 4.87 -10.95 -6.18
C LYS A 137 4.54 -12.35 -5.67
N LYS A 138 4.17 -13.26 -6.58
CA LYS A 138 4.06 -14.69 -6.25
C LYS A 138 5.45 -15.23 -5.95
N THR A 139 5.68 -15.68 -4.72
CA THR A 139 6.90 -16.41 -4.37
C THR A 139 6.69 -17.89 -4.71
N ARG A 140 7.39 -18.35 -5.75
CA ARG A 140 7.50 -19.73 -6.29
C ARG A 140 6.26 -20.36 -6.95
N ARG A 141 6.54 -21.09 -8.04
CA ARG A 141 5.71 -22.16 -8.59
C ARG A 141 5.94 -23.38 -7.70
N ILE A 142 4.85 -23.94 -7.16
CA ILE A 142 4.81 -25.34 -6.74
C ILE A 142 4.94 -26.18 -8.02
#